data_AF-A0A4Z0D9B9-F1
#
_entry.id   AF-A0A4Z0D9B9-F1
#
_cell.length_a   1.000
_cell.length_b   1.000
_cell.length_c   1.000
_cell.angle_alpha   90.00
_cell.angle_beta   90.00
_cell.angle_gamma   90.00
#
_symmetry.space_group_name_H-M   'P 1'
#
loop_
_entity.id
_entity.type
_entity.pdbx_description
1 polymer ?
#
loop_
_entity_poly.entity_id
_entity_poly.type
_entity_poly.pdbx_seq_one_letter_code
_entity_poly.pdbx_strand_id
1 'polypeptide(L)' 'MALDEPKAEDTEVEADGFKFYIEDLAFENFDSFTIDYSDNWLRRGFSILPNGLKEQTSC' A
#
# COMPACT_ATOMS: atom_id res chain seq x y z
N MET A 1 2.28 -8.26 6.09
CA MET A 1 3.18 -7.10 6.22
C MET A 1 4.18 -7.43 7.29
N ALA A 2 5.45 -7.56 6.92
CA ALA A 2 6.56 -7.68 7.86
C ALA A 2 7.25 -6.31 7.96
N LEU A 3 7.92 -6.04 9.08
CA LEU A 3 8.83 -4.90 9.22
C LEU A 3 10.12 -5.25 8.48
N ASP A 4 10.06 -5.23 7.16
CA ASP A 4 11.23 -5.44 6.29
C ASP A 4 11.92 -4.10 5.98
N GLU A 5 13.20 -4.16 5.69
CA GLU A 5 13.96 -2.99 5.22
C GLU A 5 13.43 -2.55 3.85
N PRO A 6 13.21 -1.24 3.63
CA PRO A 6 12.76 -0.73 2.34
C PRO A 6 13.81 -1.02 1.26
N LYS A 7 13.39 -1.61 0.15
CA LYS A 7 14.25 -1.85 -1.02
C LYS A 7 14.36 -0.57 -1.85
N ALA A 8 15.42 -0.47 -2.64
CA ALA A 8 15.63 0.68 -3.53
C ALA A 8 14.55 0.83 -4.62
N GLU A 9 13.81 -0.25 -4.88
CA GLU A 9 12.73 -0.37 -5.87
C GLU A 9 11.36 -0.23 -5.21
N ASP A 10 11.28 0.20 -3.94
CA ASP A 10 9.99 0.44 -3.31
C ASP A 10 9.56 1.88 -3.53
N THR A 11 8.31 2.07 -3.94
CA THR A 11 7.69 3.38 -4.05
C THR A 11 7.35 3.91 -2.67
N GLU A 12 7.92 5.06 -2.33
CA GLU A 12 7.70 5.77 -1.06
C GLU A 12 6.47 6.68 -1.15
N VAL A 13 5.54 6.54 -0.20
CA VAL A 13 4.34 7.38 -0.09
C VAL A 13 4.19 7.89 1.34
N GLU A 14 4.00 9.20 1.50
CA GLU A 14 3.71 9.82 2.78
C GLU A 14 2.23 10.21 2.86
N ALA A 15 1.54 9.76 3.91
CA ALA A 15 0.14 10.12 4.18
C ALA A 15 -0.08 10.25 5.69
N ASP A 16 -0.70 11.35 6.12
CA ASP A 16 -1.04 11.65 7.52
C ASP A 16 0.16 11.49 8.50
N GLY A 17 1.37 11.82 8.04
CA GLY A 17 2.61 11.72 8.81
C GLY A 17 3.16 10.30 8.96
N PHE A 18 2.56 9.33 8.27
CA PHE A 18 3.06 7.97 8.14
C PHE A 18 3.74 7.77 6.79
N LYS A 19 4.83 6.99 6.84
CA LYS A 19 5.63 6.65 5.68
C LYS A 19 5.34 5.20 5.27
N PHE A 20 4.89 5.01 4.03
CA PHE A 20 4.57 3.72 3.45
C PHE A 20 5.54 3.41 2.32
N TYR A 21 5.94 2.16 2.24
CA TYR A 21 6.75 1.61 1.16
C TYR A 21 5.91 0.57 0.44
N ILE A 22 5.70 0.78 -0.85
CA ILE A 22 4.89 -0.08 -1.70
C ILE A 22 5.83 -0.72 -2.72
N GLU A 23 5.85 -2.05 -2.77
CA GLU A 23 6.63 -2.77 -3.78
C GLU A 23 6.16 -2.35 -5.19
N ASP A 24 7.10 -2.17 -6.12
CA ASP A 24 6.80 -1.75 -7.49
C ASP A 24 5.76 -2.63 -8.18
N LEU A 25 5.80 -3.95 -7.96
CA LEU A 25 4.78 -4.86 -8.49
C LEU A 25 3.37 -4.49 -8.04
N ALA A 26 3.17 -4.09 -6.78
CA ALA A 26 1.87 -3.66 -6.31
C ALA A 26 1.49 -2.29 -6.90
N PHE A 27 2.45 -1.37 -6.99
CA PHE A 27 2.23 -0.04 -7.56
C PHE A 27 1.86 -0.09 -9.06
N GLU A 28 2.46 -1.00 -9.82
CA GLU A 28 2.20 -1.19 -11.25
C GLU A 28 0.86 -1.88 -11.54
N ASN A 29 0.38 -2.73 -10.62
CA ASN A 29 -0.85 -3.50 -10.83
C ASN A 29 -2.11 -2.80 -10.31
N PHE A 30 -1.99 -1.80 -9.42
CA PHE A 30 -3.14 -1.14 -8.80
C PHE A 30 -3.11 0.38 -9.00
N ASP A 31 -4.30 0.97 -9.17
CA ASP A 31 -4.44 2.42 -9.38
C ASP A 31 -4.27 3.22 -8.09
N SER A 32 -4.86 2.72 -7.02
CA SER A 32 -4.87 3.41 -5.73
C SER A 32 -4.90 2.41 -4.58
N PHE A 33 -4.44 2.86 -3.41
CA PHE A 33 -4.52 2.10 -2.18
C PHE A 33 -5.25 2.93 -1.13
N THR A 34 -6.26 2.33 -0.51
CA THR A 34 -6.94 2.90 0.64
C THR A 34 -6.34 2.30 1.90
N ILE A 35 -5.79 3.14 2.76
CA ILE A 35 -5.19 2.73 4.04
C ILE A 35 -6.11 3.24 5.15
N ASP A 36 -6.64 2.31 5.94
CA ASP A 36 -7.48 2.60 7.11
C ASP A 36 -6.81 2.08 8.38
N TYR A 37 -6.76 2.91 9.43
CA TYR A 37 -6.27 2.49 10.74
C TYR A 37 -7.42 2.38 11.72
N SER A 38 -7.58 1.20 12.31
CA SER A 38 -8.55 0.97 13.37
C SER A 38 -7.81 0.68 14.68
N ASP A 39 -8.21 1.34 15.77
CA ASP A 39 -7.73 1.07 17.14
C ASP A 39 -8.92 0.92 18.08
N ASN A 40 -9.54 -0.25 18.01
CA ASN A 40 -10.71 -0.60 18.78
C ASN A 40 -10.41 -1.85 19.61
N TRP A 41 -11.19 -2.09 20.66
CA TRP A 41 -11.04 -3.29 21.51
C TRP A 41 -10.96 -4.61 20.71
N LEU A 42 -11.67 -4.71 19.59
CA LEU A 42 -11.72 -5.90 18.76
C LEU A 42 -10.56 -6.01 17.76
N ARG A 43 -10.01 -4.90 17.30
CA ARG A 43 -8.97 -4.88 16.25
C ARG A 43 -8.13 -3.62 16.36
N ARG A 44 -6.82 -3.81 16.41
CA ARG A 44 -5.83 -2.75 16.30
C ARG A 44 -4.90 -3.03 15.12
N GLY A 45 -4.86 -2.13 14.14
CA GLY A 45 -3.95 -2.25 13.00
C GLY A 45 -4.45 -1.56 11.74
N PHE A 46 -3.60 -1.60 10.73
CA PHE A 46 -3.88 -1.07 9.40
C PHE A 46 -4.63 -2.09 8.54
N SER A 47 -5.59 -1.60 7.76
CA SER A 47 -6.24 -2.30 6.66
C SER A 47 -5.85 -1.59 5.37
N ILE A 48 -5.21 -2.30 4.44
CA ILE A 48 -4.85 -1.76 3.14
C ILE A 48 -5.73 -2.46 2.10
N LEU A 49 -6.47 -1.66 1.34
CA LEU A 49 -7.38 -2.12 0.30
C LEU A 49 -6.85 -1.60 -1.05
N PRO A 50 -6.33 -2.47 -1.92
CA PRO A 50 -6.01 -2.07 -3.29
C PRO A 50 -7.32 -1.77 -4.04
N ASN A 51 -7.32 -0.70 -4.82
CA ASN A 51 -8.49 -0.27 -5.58
C ASN A 51 -8.09 -0.01 -7.05
N GLY A 52 -8.90 -0.57 -7.96
CA GLY A 52 -8.64 -0.58 -9.40
C GLY A 52 -7.48 -1.51 -9.75
N LEU A 53 -7.74 -2.52 -10.59
CA LEU A 53 -6.67 -3.21 -11.30
C LEU A 53 -6.28 -2.33 -12.48
N LYS A 54 -5.00 -1.99 -12.60
CA LYS A 54 -4.48 -1.36 -13.81
C LYS A 54 -4.61 -2.39 -14.93
N GLU A 55 -5.60 -2.21 -15.80
CA GLU A 55 -5.71 -3.03 -17.00
C GLU A 55 -4.45 -2.81 -17.82
N GLN A 56 -3.59 -3.82 -17.89
CA GLN A 56 -2.49 -3.85 -18.85
C GLN A 56 -3.12 -3.86 -20.24
N THR A 57 -3.29 -2.68 -20.82
CA THR A 57 -3.75 -2.54 -22.19
C THR A 57 -2.58 -2.92 -23.09
N SER A 58 -2.40 -4.21 -23.35
CA SER A 58 -1.48 -4.71 -24.37
C SER A 58 -1.98 -4.23 -25.74
N CYS A 59 -1.22 -3.34 -26.38
CA CYS A 59 -1.41 -2.96 -27.79
C CYS A 59 -1.04 -4.11 -28.73
#